data_AF-A0A935PCD0-F1
#
_entry.id   AF-A0A935PCD0-F1
#
_cell.length_a   1.000
_cell.length_b   1.000
_cell.length_c   1.000
_cell.angle_alpha   90.00
_cell.angle_beta   90.00
_cell.angle_gamma   90.00
#
_symmetry.space_group_name_H-M   'P 1'
#
loop_
_entity.id
_entity.type
_entity.pdbx_description
1 polymer ?
#
loop_
_entity_poly.entity_id
_entity_poly.type
_entity_poly.pdbx_seq_one_letter_code
_entity_poly.pdbx_strand_id
1 'polypeptide(L)'
;RSAVNYQLLATYWEIGGRIAMENLTANVGYEKAVLARLAKDMQTDVTTLYRCIQFHGVYKAVPRSDFLSWSHYRVLLAIKDSTERRKFSDLAEKNRWTRDQLLEAVESAGKDVPTDGSSKKLKRPTTVGYVFKGIVLDVVDGDTLVLDIDCGFDIKKKQRIRLSGINSPEINTTEGQDAATFVRNQLAQAPFVVVRTTKVDINGRFLGDVFYSFDSKANIEEVYRGGRYLNQELLSREMGDRM
;
A
#
# COMPACT_ATOMS: atom_id res chain seq x y z
N ARG A 1 6.53 13.80 22.29
CA ARG A 1 6.18 13.09 21.03
C ARG A 1 5.92 14.05 19.86
N SER A 2 5.30 15.22 20.04
CA SER A 2 5.05 16.17 18.94
C SER A 2 6.32 16.74 18.29
N ALA A 3 7.37 17.07 19.06
CA ALA A 3 8.62 17.61 18.51
C ALA A 3 9.32 16.67 17.51
N VAL A 4 9.31 15.36 17.79
CA VAL A 4 9.89 14.34 16.88
C VAL A 4 9.06 14.20 15.61
N ASN A 5 7.72 14.21 15.74
CA ASN A 5 6.83 14.16 14.58
C ASN A 5 7.01 15.39 13.68
N TYR A 6 7.07 16.58 14.28
CA TYR A 6 7.31 17.82 13.54
C TYR A 6 8.64 17.79 12.79
N GLN A 7 9.72 17.36 13.46
CA GLN A 7 11.04 17.26 12.83
C GLN A 7 11.01 16.31 11.63
N LEU A 8 10.35 15.16 11.77
CA LEU A 8 10.21 14.19 10.68
C LEU A 8 9.40 14.75 9.50
N LEU A 9 8.31 15.48 9.78
CA LEU A 9 7.52 16.15 8.74
C LEU A 9 8.31 17.27 8.06
N ALA A 10 9.11 18.02 8.82
CA ALA A 10 10.00 19.03 8.27
C ALA A 10 11.04 18.40 7.33
N THR A 11 11.68 17.31 7.74
CA THR A 11 12.59 16.55 6.89
C THR A 11 11.93 16.13 5.57
N TYR A 12 10.74 15.52 5.60
CA TYR A 12 10.06 15.12 4.38
C TYR A 12 9.65 16.30 3.49
N TRP A 13 9.23 17.42 4.10
CA TRP A 13 8.88 18.63 3.37
C TRP A 13 10.10 19.28 2.70
N GLU A 14 11.25 19.33 3.39
CA GLU A 14 12.51 19.86 2.87
C GLU A 14 13.08 19.00 1.75
N ILE A 15 13.06 17.67 1.90
CA ILE A 15 13.46 16.73 0.84
C ILE A 15 12.62 16.98 -0.41
N GLY A 16 11.29 17.06 -0.25
CA GLY A 16 10.39 17.33 -1.35
C GLY A 16 10.67 18.67 -2.04
N GLY A 17 10.90 19.71 -1.25
CA GLY A 17 11.24 21.05 -1.74
C GLY A 17 12.56 21.06 -2.50
N ARG A 18 13.61 20.42 -1.96
CA ARG A 18 14.92 20.35 -2.60
C ARG A 18 14.83 19.65 -3.95
N ILE A 19 14.13 18.51 -4.01
CA ILE A 19 13.95 17.77 -5.26
C ILE A 19 13.14 18.59 -6.28
N ALA A 20 12.11 19.32 -5.83
CA ALA A 20 11.31 20.18 -6.70
C ALA A 20 12.10 21.38 -7.24
N MET A 21 12.99 21.97 -6.45
CA MET A 21 13.82 23.13 -6.83
C MET A 21 14.89 22.80 -7.87
N GLU A 22 15.45 21.59 -7.84
CA GLU A 22 16.49 21.14 -8.78
C GLU A 22 15.92 20.91 -10.21
N ASN A 23 14.64 21.22 -10.46
CA ASN A 23 13.96 21.10 -11.76
C ASN A 23 14.14 19.71 -12.41
N LEU A 24 14.31 18.68 -11.58
CA LEU A 24 14.54 17.30 -12.00
C LEU A 24 13.36 16.71 -12.80
N THR A 25 12.21 17.38 -12.79
CA THR A 25 10.95 17.02 -13.44
C THR A 25 10.81 17.54 -14.88
N ALA A 26 11.77 18.32 -15.39
CA ALA A 26 11.68 18.87 -16.76
C ALA A 26 11.83 17.81 -17.87
N ASN A 27 12.42 16.65 -17.55
CA ASN A 27 12.55 15.50 -18.45
C ASN A 27 12.15 14.20 -17.74
N VAL A 28 10.98 13.65 -18.08
CA VAL A 28 10.34 12.48 -17.42
C VAL A 28 11.25 11.24 -17.32
N GLY A 29 12.15 11.04 -18.29
CA GLY A 29 13.12 9.93 -18.28
C GLY A 29 14.31 10.15 -17.34
N TYR A 30 14.79 11.38 -17.24
CA TYR A 30 15.90 11.78 -16.37
C TYR A 30 15.45 11.83 -14.90
N GLU A 31 14.23 12.33 -14.66
CA GLU A 31 13.61 12.38 -13.34
C GLU A 31 13.62 11.02 -12.64
N LYS A 32 13.13 9.97 -13.32
CA LYS A 32 13.06 8.61 -12.75
C LYS A 32 14.43 8.04 -12.42
N ALA A 33 15.42 8.26 -13.29
CA ALA A 33 16.78 7.76 -13.07
C ALA A 33 17.46 8.49 -11.89
N VAL A 34 17.29 9.81 -11.80
CA VAL A 34 17.82 10.61 -10.69
C VAL A 34 17.14 10.25 -9.38
N LEU A 35 15.80 10.12 -9.36
CA LEU A 35 15.07 9.71 -8.17
C LEU A 35 15.44 8.29 -7.75
N ALA A 36 15.66 7.36 -8.68
CA ALA A 36 16.12 6.00 -8.36
C ALA A 36 17.51 6.00 -7.69
N ARG A 37 18.44 6.82 -8.20
CA ARG A 37 19.76 6.97 -7.58
C ARG A 37 19.68 7.66 -6.23
N LEU A 38 18.94 8.75 -6.12
CA LEU A 38 18.74 9.48 -4.87
C LEU A 38 18.08 8.60 -3.81
N ALA A 39 17.09 7.79 -4.21
CA ALA A 39 16.46 6.80 -3.34
C ALA A 39 17.49 5.80 -2.81
N LYS A 40 18.38 5.29 -3.68
CA LYS A 40 19.46 4.40 -3.25
C LYS A 40 20.43 5.08 -2.27
N ASP A 41 20.88 6.30 -2.58
CA ASP A 41 21.88 7.04 -1.78
C ASP A 41 21.32 7.45 -0.42
N MET A 42 20.05 7.84 -0.37
CA MET A 42 19.34 8.17 0.87
C MET A 42 18.89 6.94 1.65
N GLN A 43 19.10 5.74 1.08
CA GLN A 43 18.48 4.50 1.53
C GLN A 43 16.99 4.79 1.75
N THR A 44 16.21 4.96 0.70
CA THR A 44 14.75 5.12 0.78
C THR A 44 14.16 4.59 -0.51
N ASP A 45 12.84 4.59 -0.63
CA ASP A 45 12.19 4.16 -1.85
C ASP A 45 11.79 5.38 -2.71
N VAL A 46 11.77 5.16 -4.03
CA VAL A 46 11.40 6.20 -5.00
C VAL A 46 10.00 6.74 -4.73
N THR A 47 9.07 5.92 -4.22
CA THR A 47 7.71 6.37 -3.88
C THR A 47 7.68 7.30 -2.67
N THR A 48 8.59 7.13 -1.69
CA THR A 48 8.76 8.08 -0.59
C THR A 48 9.25 9.43 -1.10
N LEU A 49 10.21 9.46 -2.03
CA LEU A 49 10.63 10.72 -2.66
C LEU A 49 9.49 11.39 -3.43
N TYR A 50 8.73 10.63 -4.21
CA TYR A 50 7.53 11.14 -4.88
C TYR A 50 6.51 11.72 -3.89
N ARG A 51 6.28 11.02 -2.77
CA ARG A 51 5.39 11.52 -1.70
C ARG A 51 5.94 12.77 -1.03
N CYS A 52 7.26 12.92 -0.89
CA CYS A 52 7.88 14.14 -0.37
C CYS A 52 7.63 15.32 -1.33
N ILE A 53 7.86 15.12 -2.63
CA ILE A 53 7.57 16.14 -3.67
C ILE A 53 6.09 16.54 -3.63
N GLN A 54 5.19 15.55 -3.59
CA GLN A 54 3.75 15.79 -3.47
C GLN A 54 3.40 16.53 -2.17
N PHE A 55 4.01 16.13 -1.05
CA PHE A 55 3.79 16.75 0.25
C PHE A 55 4.18 18.22 0.25
N HIS A 56 5.36 18.54 -0.27
CA HIS A 56 5.82 19.93 -0.42
C HIS A 56 4.92 20.73 -1.37
N GLY A 57 4.52 20.14 -2.51
CA GLY A 57 3.65 20.80 -3.48
C GLY A 57 2.27 21.14 -2.91
N VAL A 58 1.71 20.21 -2.12
CA VAL A 58 0.39 20.32 -1.49
C VAL A 58 0.41 21.27 -0.29
N TYR A 59 1.38 21.15 0.61
CA TYR A 59 1.45 21.93 1.84
C TYR A 59 2.53 23.01 1.70
N LYS A 60 2.13 24.29 1.63
CA LYS A 60 3.07 25.42 1.44
C LYS A 60 4.02 25.69 2.61
N ALA A 61 3.76 25.07 3.76
CA ALA A 61 4.63 25.07 4.92
C ALA A 61 4.48 23.72 5.63
N VAL A 62 5.46 23.35 6.47
CA VAL A 62 5.38 22.15 7.31
C VAL A 62 4.10 22.21 8.15
N PRO A 63 3.15 21.28 7.98
CA PRO A 63 1.93 21.26 8.77
C PRO A 63 2.24 21.19 10.25
N ARG A 64 1.64 22.10 11.02
CA ARG A 64 1.77 22.09 12.48
C ARG A 64 0.68 21.17 13.03
N SER A 65 1.11 20.00 13.48
CA SER A 65 0.24 19.05 14.17
C SER A 65 0.97 18.44 15.35
N ASP A 66 0.32 18.42 16.51
CA ASP A 66 0.85 17.73 17.69
C ASP A 66 0.64 16.21 17.63
N PHE A 67 -0.13 15.74 16.64
CA PHE A 67 -0.62 14.36 16.60
C PHE A 67 -0.40 13.67 15.26
N LEU A 68 -0.71 14.34 14.15
CA LEU A 68 -0.62 13.74 12.83
C LEU A 68 0.84 13.50 12.47
N SER A 69 1.18 12.23 12.32
CA SER A 69 2.49 11.78 11.84
C SER A 69 2.52 11.67 10.31
N TRP A 70 3.71 11.42 9.74
CA TRP A 70 3.87 11.14 8.31
C TRP A 70 2.89 10.09 7.77
N SER A 71 2.59 9.04 8.55
CA SER A 71 1.62 8.02 8.17
C SER A 71 0.21 8.55 7.96
N HIS A 72 -0.21 9.59 8.70
CA HIS A 72 -1.49 10.26 8.49
C HIS A 72 -1.45 11.09 7.21
N TYR A 73 -0.37 11.86 7.01
CA TYR A 73 -0.21 12.67 5.81
C TYR A 73 -0.13 11.83 4.55
N ARG A 74 0.41 10.60 4.60
CA ARG A 74 0.33 9.65 3.47
C ARG A 74 -1.10 9.29 3.08
N VAL A 75 -2.02 9.17 4.03
CA VAL A 75 -3.45 8.95 3.76
C VAL A 75 -4.08 10.23 3.19
N LEU A 76 -3.80 11.38 3.81
CA LEU A 76 -4.32 12.68 3.37
C LEU A 76 -3.86 13.06 1.96
N LEU A 77 -2.62 12.73 1.58
CA LEU A 77 -2.08 12.99 0.23
C LEU A 77 -2.81 12.20 -0.86
N ALA A 78 -3.45 11.07 -0.53
CA ALA A 78 -4.24 10.31 -1.49
C ALA A 78 -5.58 10.99 -1.83
N ILE A 79 -6.10 11.85 -0.94
CA ILE A 79 -7.33 12.61 -1.16
C ILE A 79 -7.01 13.72 -2.14
N LYS A 80 -7.66 13.75 -3.31
CA LYS A 80 -7.37 14.78 -4.36
C LYS A 80 -7.93 16.14 -4.01
N ASP A 81 -9.16 16.18 -3.48
CA ASP A 81 -9.85 17.42 -3.12
C ASP A 81 -9.21 18.07 -1.88
N SER A 82 -8.81 19.33 -1.99
CA SER A 82 -8.12 20.06 -0.92
C SER A 82 -9.01 20.37 0.28
N THR A 83 -10.32 20.55 0.04
CA THR A 83 -11.31 20.85 1.07
C THR A 83 -11.61 19.60 1.88
N GLU A 84 -11.83 18.48 1.20
CA GLU A 84 -12.02 17.16 1.82
C GLU A 84 -10.77 16.74 2.61
N ARG A 85 -9.57 16.92 2.04
CA ARG A 85 -8.31 16.64 2.74
C ARG A 85 -8.19 17.45 4.03
N ARG A 86 -8.54 18.74 4.01
CA ARG A 86 -8.53 19.58 5.22
C ARG A 86 -9.54 19.08 6.25
N LYS A 87 -10.78 18.80 5.84
CA LYS A 87 -11.81 18.24 6.73
C LYS A 87 -11.35 16.97 7.43
N PHE A 88 -10.75 16.03 6.70
CA PHE A 88 -10.23 14.79 7.28
C PHE A 88 -9.03 15.01 8.21
N SER A 89 -8.16 15.96 7.88
CA SER A 89 -7.06 16.38 8.76
C SER A 89 -7.62 16.90 10.10
N ASP A 90 -8.58 17.81 10.05
CA ASP A 90 -9.19 18.43 11.23
C ASP A 90 -9.96 17.40 12.08
N LEU A 91 -10.71 16.51 11.43
CA LEU A 91 -11.42 15.42 12.09
C LEU A 91 -10.46 14.44 12.77
N ALA A 92 -9.35 14.08 12.11
CA ALA A 92 -8.36 13.18 12.69
C ALA A 92 -7.65 13.80 13.90
N GLU A 93 -7.34 15.10 13.86
CA GLU A 93 -6.77 15.81 15.01
C GLU A 93 -7.75 15.92 16.17
N LYS A 94 -8.97 16.36 15.89
CA LYS A 94 -10.01 16.57 16.91
C LYS A 94 -10.37 15.28 17.61
N ASN A 95 -10.55 14.20 16.86
CA ASN A 95 -10.96 12.89 17.40
C ASN A 95 -9.77 12.00 17.75
N ARG A 96 -8.54 12.48 17.60
CA ARG A 96 -7.30 11.71 17.83
C ARG A 96 -7.30 10.38 17.08
N TRP A 97 -7.78 10.38 15.83
CA TRP A 97 -7.86 9.18 15.02
C TRP A 97 -6.48 8.61 14.76
N THR A 98 -6.31 7.33 15.06
CA THR A 98 -5.16 6.62 14.53
C THR A 98 -5.18 6.70 13.01
N ARG A 99 -4.01 6.51 12.42
CA ARG A 99 -3.89 6.38 10.98
C ARG A 99 -4.98 5.47 10.39
N ASP A 100 -5.22 4.30 10.99
CA ASP A 100 -6.17 3.30 10.48
C ASP A 100 -7.61 3.83 10.49
N GLN A 101 -8.00 4.52 11.57
CA GLN A 101 -9.31 5.16 11.68
C GLN A 101 -9.49 6.27 10.65
N LEU A 102 -8.44 7.07 10.40
CA LEU A 102 -8.46 8.09 9.34
C LEU A 102 -8.59 7.44 7.95
N LEU A 103 -7.89 6.34 7.69
CA LEU A 103 -8.00 5.61 6.42
C LEU A 103 -9.43 5.09 6.22
N GLU A 104 -10.02 4.46 7.23
CA GLU A 104 -11.39 3.95 7.18
C GLU A 104 -12.42 5.07 6.96
N ALA A 105 -12.25 6.21 7.62
CA ALA A 105 -13.11 7.38 7.46
C ALA A 105 -13.03 7.96 6.02
N VAL A 106 -11.84 8.02 5.43
CA VAL A 106 -11.64 8.46 4.04
C VAL A 106 -12.24 7.45 3.05
N GLU A 107 -12.09 6.15 3.31
CA GLU A 107 -12.65 5.09 2.47
C GLU A 107 -14.18 5.02 2.50
N SER A 108 -14.79 5.37 3.64
CA SER A 108 -16.24 5.38 3.83
C SER A 108 -16.91 6.62 3.24
N ALA A 109 -16.28 7.79 3.33
CA ALA A 109 -16.80 9.01 2.69
C ALA A 109 -16.77 8.98 1.17
N GLY A 110 -15.84 8.22 0.57
CA GLY A 110 -15.82 7.95 -0.87
C GLY A 110 -16.89 6.96 -1.36
N LYS A 111 -17.83 6.53 -0.50
CA LYS A 111 -18.88 5.57 -0.82
C LYS A 111 -20.27 6.18 -0.63
N ASP A 112 -20.73 6.92 -1.63
CA ASP A 112 -22.14 6.80 -2.03
C ASP A 112 -22.25 5.59 -2.95
N VAL A 113 -22.89 4.53 -2.46
CA VAL A 113 -23.71 3.53 -3.18
C VAL A 113 -23.93 2.35 -2.23
N PRO A 114 -25.18 2.07 -1.81
CA PRO A 114 -25.58 0.73 -1.41
C PRO A 114 -25.71 -0.14 -2.66
N THR A 115 -24.93 -1.21 -2.76
CA THR A 115 -25.22 -2.30 -3.69
C THR A 115 -25.45 -3.56 -2.90
N ASP A 116 -26.73 -3.82 -2.73
CA ASP A 116 -27.33 -5.14 -2.56
C ASP A 116 -26.95 -6.07 -3.73
N GLY A 117 -26.92 -7.38 -3.47
CA GLY A 117 -26.91 -8.43 -4.52
C GLY A 117 -25.56 -9.06 -4.92
N SER A 118 -25.24 -10.20 -4.30
CA SER A 118 -24.69 -11.43 -4.92
C SER A 118 -23.85 -11.32 -6.21
N SER A 119 -22.52 -11.39 -6.07
CA SER A 119 -21.62 -12.13 -6.99
C SER A 119 -20.28 -12.41 -6.29
N LYS A 120 -19.57 -13.47 -6.68
CA LYS A 120 -18.24 -13.91 -6.15
C LYS A 120 -17.11 -12.90 -6.46
N LYS A 121 -17.36 -11.59 -6.33
CA LYS A 121 -16.44 -10.51 -6.67
C LYS A 121 -16.10 -9.69 -5.42
N LEU A 122 -14.83 -9.65 -5.08
CA LEU A 122 -14.24 -8.75 -4.09
C LEU A 122 -14.11 -7.36 -4.70
N LYS A 123 -14.35 -6.34 -3.87
CA LYS A 123 -14.11 -4.95 -4.25
C LYS A 123 -12.60 -4.73 -4.31
N ARG A 124 -12.06 -4.41 -5.50
CA ARG A 124 -10.66 -4.01 -5.63
C ARG A 124 -10.45 -2.72 -4.82
N PRO A 125 -9.48 -2.70 -3.89
CA PRO A 125 -9.20 -1.51 -3.11
C PRO A 125 -8.53 -0.43 -3.96
N THR A 126 -8.91 0.82 -3.71
CA THR A 126 -8.48 1.98 -4.50
C THR A 126 -7.58 2.94 -3.73
N THR A 127 -7.47 2.77 -2.41
CA THR A 127 -6.64 3.59 -1.53
C THR A 127 -5.18 3.20 -1.60
N VAL A 128 -4.27 4.17 -1.70
CA VAL A 128 -2.84 3.92 -1.93
C VAL A 128 -2.05 3.78 -0.61
N GLY A 129 -2.67 4.01 0.55
CA GLY A 129 -2.08 3.69 1.85
C GLY A 129 -1.94 2.18 2.00
N TYR A 130 -0.89 1.67 2.68
CA TYR A 130 -0.79 0.21 2.91
C TYR A 130 0.08 -0.52 1.91
N VAL A 131 0.44 0.15 0.81
CA VAL A 131 0.94 -0.51 -0.38
C VAL A 131 2.46 -0.64 -0.31
N PHE A 132 2.93 -1.87 -0.29
CA PHE A 132 4.33 -2.22 -0.25
C PHE A 132 4.68 -3.17 -1.40
N LYS A 133 5.92 -3.09 -1.85
CA LYS A 133 6.52 -4.12 -2.70
C LYS A 133 6.98 -5.27 -1.82
N GLY A 134 6.72 -6.50 -2.24
CA GLY A 134 7.18 -7.70 -1.56
C GLY A 134 7.79 -8.70 -2.53
N ILE A 135 8.82 -9.42 -2.08
CA ILE A 135 9.30 -10.62 -2.74
C ILE A 135 8.64 -11.82 -2.07
N VAL A 136 8.11 -12.74 -2.87
CA VAL A 136 7.49 -13.97 -2.36
C VAL A 136 8.61 -14.91 -1.93
N LEU A 137 8.69 -15.21 -0.64
CA LEU A 137 9.64 -16.17 -0.10
C LEU A 137 9.05 -17.57 -0.05
N ASP A 138 7.76 -17.67 0.31
CA ASP A 138 7.06 -18.94 0.44
C ASP A 138 5.54 -18.77 0.29
N VAL A 139 4.89 -19.84 -0.15
CA VAL A 139 3.43 -19.99 -0.20
C VAL A 139 3.09 -21.13 0.75
N VAL A 140 2.52 -20.78 1.91
CA VAL A 140 2.25 -21.74 2.98
C VAL A 140 1.04 -22.60 2.59
N ASP A 141 -0.05 -21.93 2.23
CA ASP A 141 -1.30 -22.50 1.75
C ASP A 141 -1.90 -21.55 0.70
N GLY A 142 -3.11 -21.85 0.20
CA GLY A 142 -3.74 -21.05 -0.84
C GLY A 142 -4.09 -19.61 -0.43
N ASP A 143 -4.16 -19.29 0.87
CA ASP A 143 -4.46 -17.94 1.35
C ASP A 143 -3.36 -17.28 2.20
N THR A 144 -2.24 -17.96 2.45
CA THR A 144 -1.19 -17.46 3.34
C THR A 144 0.18 -17.45 2.67
N LEU A 145 0.75 -16.25 2.53
CA LEU A 145 2.05 -16.00 1.92
C LEU A 145 3.08 -15.58 2.97
N VAL A 146 4.34 -15.92 2.72
CA VAL A 146 5.49 -15.33 3.42
C VAL A 146 6.19 -14.39 2.45
N LEU A 147 6.18 -13.10 2.76
CA LEU A 147 6.77 -12.06 1.93
C LEU A 147 7.99 -11.45 2.62
N ASP A 148 9.01 -11.13 1.84
CA ASP A 148 10.04 -10.17 2.22
C ASP A 148 9.57 -8.77 1.78
N ILE A 149 8.98 -8.02 2.71
CA ILE A 149 8.35 -6.73 2.43
C ILE A 149 9.39 -5.62 2.50
N ASP A 150 9.49 -4.87 1.41
CA ASP A 150 10.29 -3.65 1.32
C ASP A 150 9.56 -2.50 2.04
N CYS A 151 10.12 -2.05 3.16
CA CYS A 151 9.59 -0.94 3.94
C CYS A 151 10.25 0.41 3.59
N GLY A 152 11.10 0.43 2.55
CA GLY A 152 12.06 1.50 2.30
C GLY A 152 13.27 1.42 3.24
N PHE A 153 14.25 2.27 3.01
CA PHE A 153 15.43 2.42 3.89
C PHE A 153 16.31 1.18 4.09
N ASP A 154 16.36 0.31 3.06
CA ASP A 154 17.01 -1.01 3.15
C ASP A 154 16.46 -1.87 4.31
N ILE A 155 15.32 -1.46 4.87
CA ILE A 155 14.62 -2.18 5.91
C ILE A 155 13.67 -3.12 5.19
N LYS A 156 13.98 -4.39 5.30
CA LYS A 156 13.07 -5.45 4.89
C LYS A 156 12.46 -6.13 6.10
N LYS A 157 11.20 -6.53 5.95
CA LYS A 157 10.48 -7.28 6.98
C LYS A 157 9.90 -8.54 6.37
N LYS A 158 10.43 -9.67 6.81
CA LYS A 158 9.80 -10.97 6.58
C LYS A 158 8.47 -11.00 7.33
N GLN A 159 7.37 -11.10 6.59
CA GLN A 159 6.04 -11.05 7.16
C GLN A 159 5.13 -12.12 6.55
N ARG A 160 4.34 -12.76 7.41
CA ARG A 160 3.23 -13.63 6.99
C ARG A 160 2.01 -12.77 6.68
N ILE A 161 1.49 -12.90 5.46
CA ILE A 161 0.31 -12.20 4.95
C ILE A 161 -0.77 -13.22 4.66
N ARG A 162 -1.94 -13.07 5.29
CA ARG A 162 -3.15 -13.82 4.97
C ARG A 162 -4.01 -13.00 4.01
N LEU A 163 -4.53 -13.62 2.96
CA LEU A 163 -5.32 -12.96 1.94
C LEU A 163 -6.65 -12.49 2.54
N SER A 164 -6.94 -11.20 2.35
CA SER A 164 -8.16 -10.57 2.86
C SER A 164 -9.39 -11.05 2.07
N GLY A 165 -10.50 -11.29 2.80
CA GLY A 165 -11.81 -11.57 2.23
C GLY A 165 -11.99 -13.00 1.69
N ILE A 166 -11.02 -13.89 1.89
CA ILE A 166 -11.07 -15.27 1.42
C ILE A 166 -10.55 -16.26 2.48
N ASN A 167 -11.05 -17.48 2.42
CA ASN A 167 -10.50 -18.66 3.10
C ASN A 167 -10.15 -19.71 2.05
N SER A 168 -8.91 -20.16 2.01
CA SER A 168 -8.55 -21.34 1.20
C SER A 168 -8.75 -22.63 2.01
N PRO A 169 -9.03 -23.77 1.35
CA PRO A 169 -9.05 -25.06 2.02
C PRO A 169 -7.73 -25.39 2.73
N GLU A 170 -7.80 -26.23 3.75
CA GLU A 170 -6.63 -26.63 4.54
C GLU A 170 -5.59 -27.35 3.68
N ILE A 171 -4.29 -27.08 3.91
CA ILE A 171 -3.19 -27.57 3.06
C ILE A 171 -3.06 -29.10 3.00
N ASN A 172 -3.70 -29.81 3.93
CA ASN A 172 -3.73 -31.27 3.97
C ASN A 172 -4.84 -31.89 3.11
N THR A 173 -5.72 -31.09 2.50
CA THR A 173 -6.70 -31.55 1.50
C THR A 173 -6.16 -31.38 0.09
N THR A 174 -6.73 -32.13 -0.86
CA THR A 174 -6.37 -32.02 -2.28
C THR A 174 -6.63 -30.61 -2.81
N GLU A 175 -7.76 -30.02 -2.44
CA GLU A 175 -8.17 -28.68 -2.84
C GLU A 175 -7.22 -27.60 -2.30
N GLY A 176 -6.75 -27.76 -1.06
CA GLY A 176 -5.76 -26.86 -0.46
C GLY A 176 -4.40 -26.95 -1.14
N GLN A 177 -3.99 -28.16 -1.53
CA GLN A 177 -2.75 -28.38 -2.30
C GLN A 177 -2.83 -27.80 -3.71
N ASP A 178 -3.97 -27.94 -4.38
CA ASP A 178 -4.23 -27.38 -5.71
C ASP A 178 -4.22 -25.85 -5.67
N ALA A 179 -4.89 -25.26 -4.67
CA ALA A 179 -4.88 -23.81 -4.44
C ALA A 179 -3.45 -23.30 -4.20
N ALA A 180 -2.70 -23.92 -3.30
CA ALA A 180 -1.31 -23.54 -3.02
C ALA A 180 -0.41 -23.69 -4.25
N THR A 181 -0.58 -24.76 -5.04
CA THR A 181 0.18 -25.00 -6.27
C THR A 181 -0.13 -23.95 -7.33
N PHE A 182 -1.40 -23.59 -7.50
CA PHE A 182 -1.80 -22.50 -8.38
C PHE A 182 -1.12 -21.18 -7.97
N VAL A 183 -1.18 -20.80 -6.69
CA VAL A 183 -0.55 -19.57 -6.18
C VAL A 183 0.97 -19.60 -6.42
N ARG A 184 1.65 -20.71 -6.11
CA ARG A 184 3.09 -20.86 -6.39
C ARG A 184 3.40 -20.65 -7.87
N ASN A 185 2.65 -21.29 -8.76
CA ASN A 185 2.87 -21.20 -10.20
C ASN A 185 2.64 -19.78 -10.75
N GLN A 186 1.63 -19.06 -10.26
CA GLN A 186 1.42 -17.67 -10.67
C GLN A 186 2.53 -16.76 -10.11
N LEU A 187 2.83 -16.86 -8.82
CA LEU A 187 3.76 -15.95 -8.16
C LEU A 187 5.23 -16.20 -8.56
N ALA A 188 5.59 -17.42 -8.96
CA ALA A 188 6.93 -17.72 -9.51
C ALA A 188 7.22 -16.98 -10.82
N GLN A 189 6.18 -16.61 -11.59
CA GLN A 189 6.32 -15.83 -12.82
C GLN A 189 6.33 -14.32 -12.57
N ALA A 190 5.96 -13.88 -11.37
CA ALA A 190 5.94 -12.48 -11.00
C ALA A 190 7.28 -12.09 -10.35
N PRO A 191 7.98 -11.05 -10.86
CA PRO A 191 9.26 -10.63 -10.27
C PRO A 191 9.09 -10.02 -8.87
N PHE A 192 7.90 -9.52 -8.56
CA PHE A 192 7.49 -9.05 -7.24
C PHE A 192 5.97 -9.06 -7.13
N VAL A 193 5.49 -8.94 -5.89
CA VAL A 193 4.09 -8.67 -5.60
C VAL A 193 3.95 -7.27 -4.99
N VAL A 194 2.78 -6.69 -5.15
CA VAL A 194 2.33 -5.52 -4.43
C VAL A 194 1.30 -5.97 -3.40
N VAL A 195 1.59 -5.74 -2.14
CA VAL A 195 0.69 -6.08 -1.04
C VAL A 195 0.14 -4.79 -0.43
N ARG A 196 -1.18 -4.71 -0.28
CA ARG A 196 -1.81 -3.72 0.60
C ARG A 196 -2.24 -4.43 1.87
N THR A 197 -1.65 -4.07 3.02
CA THR A 197 -2.11 -4.57 4.32
C THR A 197 -3.24 -3.72 4.88
N THR A 198 -4.23 -4.32 5.55
CA THR A 198 -5.33 -3.59 6.19
C THR A 198 -5.24 -3.61 7.72
N LYS A 199 -5.35 -4.80 8.31
CA LYS A 199 -5.35 -5.00 9.77
C LYS A 199 -4.59 -6.27 10.15
N VAL A 200 -4.32 -6.44 11.43
CA VAL A 200 -3.77 -7.68 11.99
C VAL A 200 -4.95 -8.54 12.48
N ASP A 201 -4.94 -9.83 12.15
CA ASP A 201 -5.95 -10.78 12.63
C ASP A 201 -5.66 -11.24 14.07
N ILE A 202 -6.59 -12.00 14.66
CA ILE A 202 -6.47 -12.51 16.03
C ILE A 202 -5.24 -13.40 16.24
N ASN A 203 -4.67 -13.95 15.16
CA ASN A 203 -3.50 -14.83 15.18
C ASN A 203 -2.20 -14.04 14.93
N GLY A 204 -2.24 -12.71 14.91
CA GLY A 204 -1.07 -11.86 14.71
C GLY A 204 -0.59 -11.77 13.25
N ARG A 205 -1.38 -12.25 12.29
CA ARG A 205 -1.05 -12.19 10.85
C ARG A 205 -1.63 -10.93 10.24
N PHE A 206 -0.92 -10.31 9.30
CA PHE A 206 -1.50 -9.18 8.57
C PHE A 206 -2.46 -9.71 7.52
N LEU A 207 -3.67 -9.14 7.46
CA LEU A 207 -4.60 -9.31 6.36
C LEU A 207 -4.18 -8.41 5.21
N GLY A 208 -4.12 -8.96 3.99
CA GLY A 208 -3.62 -8.25 2.82
C GLY A 208 -4.31 -8.59 1.52
N ASP A 209 -4.38 -7.60 0.65
CA ASP A 209 -4.74 -7.78 -0.76
C ASP A 209 -3.47 -7.80 -1.59
N VAL A 210 -3.32 -8.85 -2.39
CA VAL A 210 -2.08 -9.12 -3.13
C VAL A 210 -2.32 -8.95 -4.62
N PHE A 211 -1.49 -8.12 -5.23
CA PHE A 211 -1.51 -7.80 -6.64
C PHE A 211 -0.19 -8.14 -7.28
N TYR A 212 -0.21 -8.54 -8.55
CA TYR A 212 1.02 -8.92 -9.26
C TYR A 212 0.89 -8.68 -10.77
N SER A 213 2.03 -8.69 -11.45
CA SER A 213 2.12 -8.62 -12.91
C SER A 213 3.25 -9.53 -13.37
N PHE A 214 3.11 -10.10 -14.56
CA PHE A 214 4.20 -10.81 -15.24
C PHE A 214 5.11 -9.87 -16.03
N ASP A 215 4.66 -8.63 -16.25
CA ASP A 215 5.50 -7.61 -16.86
C ASP A 215 6.54 -7.12 -15.85
N SER A 216 7.80 -7.45 -16.10
CA SER A 216 8.94 -7.05 -15.27
C SER A 216 9.24 -5.55 -15.30
N LYS A 217 8.68 -4.81 -16.25
CA LYS A 217 8.82 -3.35 -16.34
C LYS A 217 7.75 -2.59 -15.55
N ALA A 218 6.70 -3.26 -15.12
CA ALA A 218 5.60 -2.62 -14.40
C ALA A 218 6.07 -2.07 -13.05
N ASN A 219 5.60 -0.87 -12.71
CA ASN A 219 5.88 -0.27 -11.39
C ASN A 219 4.77 -0.58 -10.37
N ILE A 220 5.02 -0.23 -9.10
CA ILE A 220 4.11 -0.53 -7.98
C ILE A 220 2.69 0.01 -8.22
N GLU A 221 2.55 1.24 -8.74
CA GLU A 221 1.23 1.86 -8.97
C GLU A 221 0.47 1.17 -10.11
N GLU A 222 1.15 0.81 -11.20
CA GLU A 222 0.56 0.08 -12.33
C GLU A 222 0.06 -1.30 -11.88
N VAL A 223 0.88 -2.04 -11.14
CA VAL A 223 0.50 -3.34 -10.57
C VAL A 223 -0.65 -3.18 -9.57
N TYR A 224 -0.61 -2.15 -8.72
CA TYR A 224 -1.65 -1.91 -7.73
C TYR A 224 -3.00 -1.55 -8.36
N ARG A 225 -3.03 -0.74 -9.41
CA ARG A 225 -4.28 -0.27 -10.03
C ARG A 225 -4.85 -1.24 -11.07
N GLY A 226 -3.98 -1.82 -11.89
CA GLY A 226 -4.37 -2.61 -13.06
C GLY A 226 -3.80 -4.03 -13.12
N GLY A 227 -2.90 -4.38 -12.20
CA GLY A 227 -2.34 -5.72 -12.13
C GLY A 227 -3.35 -6.79 -11.70
N ARG A 228 -2.95 -8.04 -11.83
CA ARG A 228 -3.72 -9.22 -11.42
C ARG A 228 -3.98 -9.19 -9.92
N TYR A 229 -5.17 -9.60 -9.49
CA TYR A 229 -5.59 -9.57 -8.08
C TYR A 229 -5.75 -11.00 -7.56
N LEU A 230 -4.78 -11.46 -6.78
CA LEU A 230 -4.68 -12.86 -6.37
C LEU A 230 -5.92 -13.32 -5.58
N ASN A 231 -6.40 -12.51 -4.63
CA ASN A 231 -7.55 -12.87 -3.80
C ASN A 231 -8.80 -13.13 -4.66
N GLN A 232 -9.03 -12.29 -5.67
CA GLN A 232 -10.14 -12.47 -6.60
C GLN A 232 -9.95 -13.69 -7.51
N GLU A 233 -8.73 -13.95 -7.98
CA GLU A 233 -8.46 -15.10 -8.83
C GLU A 233 -8.75 -16.43 -8.13
N LEU A 234 -8.42 -16.54 -6.84
CA LEU A 234 -8.72 -17.73 -6.04
C LEU A 234 -10.23 -17.94 -5.89
N LEU A 235 -11.00 -16.89 -5.59
CA LEU A 235 -12.46 -16.97 -5.54
C LEU A 235 -13.09 -17.34 -6.89
N SER A 236 -12.61 -16.73 -7.97
CA SER A 236 -13.11 -16.98 -9.32
C SER A 236 -12.83 -18.40 -9.81
N ARG A 237 -11.83 -19.07 -9.24
CA ARG A 237 -11.44 -20.45 -9.55
C ARG A 237 -11.96 -21.47 -8.54
N GLU A 238 -12.77 -21.04 -7.57
CA GLU A 238 -13.29 -21.90 -6.50
C GLU A 238 -12.17 -22.55 -5.66
N MET A 239 -11.00 -21.90 -5.60
CA MET A 239 -9.84 -22.31 -4.80
C MET A 239 -9.84 -21.65 -3.41
N GLY A 240 -10.96 -21.03 -3.05
CA GLY A 240 -11.24 -20.45 -1.75
C GLY A 240 -12.67 -19.91 -1.69
N ASP A 241 -13.16 -19.77 -0.47
CA ASP A 241 -14.48 -19.26 -0.16
C ASP A 241 -14.41 -17.82 0.33
N ARG A 242 -15.46 -17.05 0.07
CA ARG A 242 -15.56 -15.67 0.54
C ARG A 242 -15.82 -15.64 2.05
N MET A 243 -15.05 -14.82 2.77
CA MET A 243 -15.30 -14.51 4.19
C MET A 243 -16.44 -13.51 4.38
#